data_AF-X1UFY9-F1
#
_entry.id   AF-X1UFY9-F1
#
_cell.length_a   1.000
_cell.length_b   1.000
_cell.length_c   1.000
_cell.angle_alpha   90.00
_cell.angle_beta   90.00
_cell.angle_gamma   90.00
#
_symmetry.space_group_name_H-M   'P 1'
#
loop_
_entity.id
_entity.type
_entity.pdbx_description
1 polymer ?
#
loop_
_entity_poly.entity_id
_entity_poly.type
_entity_poly.pdbx_seq_one_letter_code
_entity_poly.pdbx_strand_id
1 'polypeptide(L)'
;ITISAWINSNVLSGSGSKNKAIVSRQNRDLPTREAYEFVQRKADYSKLGFGFHDGSWHSWTTVNSVIVSGWMHVAVTYDGSSDPAFYVNGILEANDS
;
A
#
# COMPACT_ATOMS: atom_id res chain seq x y z
N ILE A 1 5.61 -11.03 5.20
CA ILE A 1 5.54 -10.80 3.74
C ILE A 1 6.34 -9.55 3.38
N THR A 2 6.99 -9.55 2.22
CA THR A 2 7.64 -8.36 1.64
C THR A 2 7.14 -8.19 0.21
N ILE A 3 6.73 -6.97 -0.13
CA ILE A 3 6.35 -6.57 -1.50
C ILE A 3 7.23 -5.39 -1.88
N SER A 4 7.88 -5.44 -3.04
CA SER A 4 8.73 -4.35 -3.55
C SER A 4 8.56 -4.19 -5.05
N ALA A 5 8.53 -2.95 -5.53
CA ALA A 5 8.43 -2.64 -6.95
C ALA A 5 9.12 -1.30 -7.27
N TRP A 6 9.66 -1.21 -8.48
CA TRP A 6 9.90 0.10 -9.11
C TRP A 6 8.61 0.55 -9.77
N ILE A 7 8.18 1.78 -9.49
CA ILE A 7 7.00 2.39 -10.09
C ILE A 7 7.37 3.71 -10.76
N ASN A 8 6.71 4.01 -11.87
CA ASN A 8 6.66 5.35 -12.44
C ASN A 8 5.25 5.88 -12.22
N SER A 9 5.10 6.74 -11.22
CA SER A 9 3.79 7.30 -10.85
C SER A 9 3.84 8.82 -10.82
N ASN A 10 2.66 9.42 -10.70
CA ASN A 10 2.48 10.85 -10.49
C ASN A 10 1.66 11.07 -9.21
N VAL A 11 1.72 12.28 -8.69
CA VAL A 11 0.81 12.71 -7.63
C VAL A 11 -0.63 12.57 -8.13
N LEU A 12 -1.41 11.73 -7.46
CA LEU A 12 -2.84 11.62 -7.65
C LEU A 12 -3.52 12.76 -6.88
N SER A 13 -4.41 13.46 -7.58
CA SER A 13 -5.29 14.48 -7.01
C SER A 13 -6.76 14.13 -7.27
N GLY A 14 -7.65 14.73 -6.47
CA GLY A 14 -9.10 14.65 -6.62
C GLY A 14 -9.80 13.66 -5.68
N SER A 15 -11.07 13.95 -5.40
CA SER A 15 -11.93 13.37 -4.35
C SER A 15 -12.41 11.91 -4.58
N GLY A 16 -11.71 11.12 -5.39
CA GLY A 16 -12.14 9.75 -5.71
C GLY A 16 -11.43 8.67 -4.89
N SER A 17 -12.17 7.72 -4.32
CA SER A 17 -11.65 6.65 -3.45
C SER A 17 -10.96 5.48 -4.16
N LYS A 18 -10.69 5.57 -5.48
CA LYS A 18 -10.09 4.46 -6.22
C LYS A 18 -8.57 4.47 -6.07
N ASN A 19 -8.07 3.60 -5.20
CA ASN A 19 -6.65 3.27 -5.08
C ASN A 19 -6.10 2.74 -6.41
N LYS A 20 -4.82 3.03 -6.70
CA LYS A 20 -4.10 2.41 -7.80
C LYS A 20 -3.27 1.25 -7.25
N ALA A 21 -3.60 0.04 -7.68
CA ALA A 21 -2.83 -1.13 -7.30
C ALA A 21 -1.40 -1.04 -7.86
N ILE A 22 -0.42 -1.24 -6.98
CA ILE A 22 0.98 -1.48 -7.35
C ILE A 22 1.17 -2.99 -7.47
N VAL A 23 0.77 -3.73 -6.43
CA VAL A 23 0.64 -5.19 -6.45
C VAL A 23 -0.64 -5.55 -5.69
N SER A 24 -1.45 -6.46 -6.23
CA SER A 24 -2.64 -6.94 -5.53
C SER A 24 -2.96 -8.37 -5.93
N ARG A 25 -3.43 -9.15 -4.97
CA ARG A 25 -4.07 -10.45 -5.21
C ARG A 25 -5.36 -10.49 -4.43
N GLN A 26 -6.41 -11.02 -5.05
CA GLN A 26 -7.69 -11.19 -4.39
C GLN A 26 -8.34 -12.50 -4.82
N ASN A 27 -8.64 -13.36 -3.86
CA ASN A 27 -9.65 -14.40 -3.98
C ASN A 27 -10.94 -13.87 -3.33
N ARG A 28 -12.07 -13.93 -4.06
CA ARG A 28 -13.37 -13.48 -3.55
C ARG A 28 -14.30 -14.62 -3.15
N ASP A 29 -13.87 -15.86 -3.35
CA ASP A 29 -14.67 -17.03 -3.04
C ASP A 29 -14.79 -17.21 -1.52
N LEU A 30 -16.01 -17.49 -1.06
CA LEU A 30 -16.30 -17.80 0.33
C LEU A 30 -16.17 -19.32 0.57
N PRO A 31 -15.70 -19.76 1.76
CA PRO A 31 -15.30 -18.95 2.93
C PRO A 31 -13.83 -18.50 2.89
N THR A 32 -13.04 -18.95 1.91
CA THR A 32 -11.57 -18.78 1.84
C THR A 32 -11.15 -17.44 1.26
N ARG A 33 -11.84 -16.36 1.63
CA ARG A 33 -11.56 -15.03 1.09
C ARG A 33 -10.20 -14.57 1.60
N GLU A 34 -9.23 -14.54 0.69
CA GLU A 34 -7.86 -14.11 0.95
C GLU A 34 -7.52 -12.98 -0.01
N ALA A 35 -7.04 -11.87 0.52
CA ALA A 35 -6.64 -10.74 -0.29
C ALA A 35 -5.41 -10.08 0.30
N TYR A 36 -4.59 -9.49 -0.55
CA TYR A 36 -3.63 -8.48 -0.14
C TYR A 36 -3.47 -7.44 -1.23
N GLU A 37 -3.14 -6.23 -0.81
CA GLU A 37 -2.88 -5.11 -1.69
C GLU A 37 -1.72 -4.26 -1.18
N PHE A 38 -0.91 -3.79 -2.12
CA PHE A 38 0.00 -2.68 -1.95
C PHE A 38 -0.36 -1.64 -3.01
N VAL A 39 -0.74 -0.45 -2.57
CA VAL A 39 -1.44 0.52 -3.41
C VAL A 39 -0.90 1.92 -3.22
N GLN A 40 -1.04 2.74 -4.26
CA GLN A 40 -1.04 4.19 -4.12
C GLN A 40 -2.47 4.66 -3.82
N ARG A 41 -2.65 5.36 -2.70
CA ARG A 41 -3.94 5.85 -2.25
C ARG A 41 -4.27 7.18 -2.89
N LYS A 42 -5.44 7.23 -3.54
CA LYS A 42 -5.93 8.44 -4.21
C LYS A 42 -6.62 9.40 -3.23
N ALA A 43 -7.37 8.85 -2.28
CA ALA A 43 -8.11 9.64 -1.28
C ALA A 43 -7.20 10.56 -0.45
N ASP A 44 -5.95 10.16 -0.28
CA ASP A 44 -5.03 10.80 0.66
C ASP A 44 -3.82 11.43 -0.04
N TYR A 45 -4.03 12.01 -1.23
CA TYR A 45 -2.99 12.74 -1.96
C TYR A 45 -1.68 11.97 -2.16
N SER A 46 -1.76 10.71 -2.60
CA SER A 46 -0.60 9.89 -2.98
C SER A 46 0.25 9.33 -1.83
N LYS A 47 -0.42 8.90 -0.77
CA LYS A 47 0.15 7.99 0.23
C LYS A 47 0.31 6.57 -0.31
N LEU A 48 1.14 5.77 0.33
CA LEU A 48 1.19 4.33 0.12
C LEU A 48 0.26 3.64 1.11
N GLY A 49 -0.42 2.59 0.67
CA GLY A 49 -1.27 1.76 1.52
C GLY A 49 -0.94 0.29 1.36
N PHE A 50 -1.01 -0.46 2.45
CA PHE A 50 -0.92 -1.91 2.47
C PHE A 50 -2.13 -2.47 3.21
N GLY A 51 -2.70 -3.56 2.71
CA GLY A 51 -3.77 -4.24 3.43
C GLY A 51 -3.88 -5.70 3.04
N PHE A 52 -4.49 -6.49 3.92
CA PHE A 52 -4.78 -7.89 3.66
C PHE A 52 -6.05 -8.35 4.36
N HIS A 53 -6.53 -9.53 3.96
CA HIS A 53 -7.72 -10.17 4.50
C HIS A 53 -7.41 -11.59 4.97
N ASP A 54 -7.62 -11.86 6.26
CA ASP A 54 -7.41 -13.16 6.92
C ASP A 54 -8.66 -13.66 7.67
N GLY A 55 -9.82 -13.06 7.37
CA GLY A 55 -11.07 -13.21 8.11
C GLY A 55 -11.63 -11.87 8.54
N SER A 56 -10.75 -10.88 8.72
CA SER A 56 -11.08 -9.45 8.79
C SER A 56 -10.19 -8.66 7.84
N TRP A 57 -10.57 -7.42 7.53
CA TRP A 57 -9.72 -6.53 6.74
C TRP A 57 -8.75 -5.78 7.65
N HIS A 58 -7.47 -5.84 7.33
CA HIS A 58 -6.41 -5.09 7.98
C HIS A 58 -5.76 -4.15 6.97
N SER A 59 -5.50 -2.91 7.36
CA SER A 59 -4.84 -1.95 6.48
C SER A 59 -4.00 -0.95 7.24
N TRP A 60 -2.99 -0.41 6.58
CA TRP A 60 -2.13 0.65 7.04
C TRP A 60 -1.82 1.59 5.90
N THR A 61 -1.49 2.84 6.24
CA THR A 61 -1.20 3.90 5.29
C THR A 61 -0.01 4.73 5.77
N THR A 62 0.81 5.27 4.86
CA THR A 62 1.88 6.21 5.25
C THR A 62 1.31 7.50 5.84
N VAL A 63 1.93 8.11 6.85
CA VAL A 63 1.42 9.36 7.44
C VAL A 63 1.49 10.51 6.42
N ASN A 64 2.59 10.58 5.67
CA ASN A 64 2.84 11.61 4.69
C ASN A 64 2.56 11.11 3.26
N SER A 65 2.28 12.04 2.36
CA SER A 65 2.33 11.80 0.92
C SER A 65 3.78 11.56 0.51
N VAL A 66 4.06 10.37 -0.02
CA VAL A 66 5.44 9.92 -0.32
C VAL A 66 5.66 9.67 -1.81
N ILE A 67 4.59 9.65 -2.62
CA ILE A 67 4.72 9.49 -4.06
C ILE A 67 4.94 10.85 -4.74
N VAL A 68 5.99 10.91 -5.53
CA VAL A 68 6.33 12.04 -6.40
C VAL A 68 6.40 11.58 -7.86
N SER A 69 6.43 12.52 -8.80
CA SER A 69 6.57 12.21 -10.23
C SER A 69 7.93 11.59 -10.54
N GLY A 70 7.91 10.51 -11.32
CA GLY A 70 9.10 9.83 -11.81
C GLY A 70 9.26 8.40 -11.29
N TRP A 71 10.39 7.78 -11.61
CA TRP A 71 10.72 6.45 -11.13
C TRP A 71 11.12 6.48 -9.66
N MET A 72 10.50 5.62 -8.87
CA MET A 72 10.87 5.38 -7.48
C MET A 72 10.74 3.91 -7.12
N HIS A 73 11.57 3.47 -6.18
CA HIS A 73 11.45 2.17 -5.57
C HIS A 73 10.55 2.27 -4.35
N VAL A 74 9.53 1.42 -4.27
CA VAL A 74 8.60 1.38 -3.15
C VAL A 74 8.53 -0.03 -2.60
N ALA A 75 8.50 -0.17 -1.27
CA ALA A 75 8.37 -1.46 -0.62
C ALA A 75 7.54 -1.39 0.66
N VAL A 76 6.97 -2.53 1.04
CA VAL A 76 6.36 -2.75 2.36
C VAL A 76 6.75 -4.12 2.88
N THR A 77 7.10 -4.17 4.17
CA THR A 77 7.39 -5.42 4.90
C THR A 77 6.44 -5.56 6.08
N TYR A 78 5.90 -6.75 6.29
CA TYR A 78 5.04 -7.08 7.42
C TYR A 78 5.45 -8.43 8.02
N ASP A 79 5.76 -8.44 9.31
CA ASP A 79 6.25 -9.63 10.04
C ASP A 79 5.13 -10.43 10.71
N GLY A 80 3.92 -9.88 10.83
CA GLY A 80 2.78 -10.49 11.51
C GLY A 80 2.69 -10.17 13.01
N SER A 81 3.65 -9.46 13.58
CA SER A 81 3.68 -9.08 15.00
C SER A 81 3.68 -7.57 15.26
N SER A 82 4.13 -6.78 14.28
CA SER A 82 4.24 -5.32 14.36
C SER A 82 3.51 -4.67 13.18
N ASP A 83 3.28 -3.36 13.27
CA ASP A 83 2.83 -2.58 12.10
C ASP A 83 3.80 -2.73 10.93
N PRO A 84 3.32 -2.71 9.67
CA PRO A 84 4.16 -2.85 8.49
C PRO A 84 5.13 -1.68 8.34
N ALA A 85 6.34 -1.95 7.89
CA ALA A 85 7.32 -0.92 7.55
C ALA A 85 7.25 -0.58 6.06
N PHE A 86 7.01 0.69 5.74
CA PHE A 86 6.97 1.21 4.37
C PHE A 86 8.29 1.86 4.01
N TYR A 87 8.73 1.70 2.76
CA TYR A 87 9.97 2.29 2.26
C TYR A 87 9.77 2.96 0.91
N VAL A 88 10.37 4.15 0.73
CA VAL A 88 10.49 4.85 -0.55
C VAL A 88 11.96 5.17 -0.82
N ASN A 89 12.47 4.70 -1.97
CA ASN A 89 13.89 4.75 -2.33
C ASN A 89 14.84 4.25 -1.22
N GLY A 90 14.38 3.26 -0.44
CA GLY A 90 15.14 2.67 0.67
C GLY A 90 15.03 3.43 2.01
N ILE A 91 14.31 4.54 2.06
CA ILE A 91 14.08 5.33 3.28
C ILE A 91 12.79 4.85 3.95
N LEU A 92 12.85 4.60 5.27
CA LEU A 92 11.70 4.20 6.08
C LEU A 92 10.70 5.36 6.24
N GLU A 93 9.43 5.07 6.07
CA GLU A 93 8.32 6.02 6.19
C GLU A 93 7.45 5.70 7.41
N ALA A 94 6.96 6.74 8.08
CA ALA A 94 5.99 6.60 9.15
C ALA A 94 4.62 6.16 8.60
N ASN A 95 3.89 5.34 9.36
CA ASN A 95 2.57 4.85 9.00
C ASN A 95 1.59 4.85 10.18
N ASP A 96 0.32 4.77 9.84
CA ASP A 96 -0.81 4.56 10.74
C ASP A 96 -1.67 3.38 10.27
N SER A 97 -2.40 2.77 11.20
CA SER A 97 -3.36 1.67 10.97
C SER A 97 -4.78 2.19 10.72
#